data_AF-A0A7G3A5T4-F1
#
_entry.id   AF-A0A7G3A5T4-F1
#
_cell.length_a   1.000
_cell.length_b   1.000
_cell.length_c   1.000
_cell.angle_alpha   90.00
_cell.angle_beta   90.00
_cell.angle_gamma   90.00
#
_symmetry.space_group_name_H-M   'P 1'
#
loop_
_entity.id
_entity.type
_entity.pdbx_description
1 polymer ?
#
loop_
_entity_poly.entity_id
_entity_poly.type
_entity_poly.pdbx_seq_one_letter_code
_entity_poly.pdbx_strand_id
1 'polypeptide(L)' 'MTRPALPPRLMKAPDAAAYLGMGPTKFQELVREGRIPQPRDVDGLVLWDIRDLDAFVDNLPRRGEPVSMRRQIRAI' A
#
# COMPACT_ATOMS: atom_id res chain seq x y z
N MET A 1 3.35 19.27 29.54
CA MET A 1 2.22 18.68 28.78
C MET A 1 2.83 17.81 27.68
N THR A 2 2.88 16.49 27.87
CA THR A 2 3.41 15.58 26.84
C THR A 2 2.36 15.42 25.76
N ARG A 3 2.58 16.03 24.59
CA ARG A 3 1.72 15.81 23.42
C ARG A 3 1.87 14.34 23.02
N PRO A 4 0.79 13.54 22.93
CA PRO A 4 0.92 12.17 22.46
C PRO A 4 1.49 12.20 21.03
N ALA A 5 2.60 11.50 20.84
CA ALA A 5 3.14 11.24 19.51
C ALA A 5 2.18 10.27 18.84
N LEU A 6 1.30 10.79 17.98
CA LEU A 6 0.48 9.94 17.14
C LEU A 6 1.43 9.20 16.19
N PRO A 7 1.29 7.86 16.04
CA PRO A 7 2.08 7.14 15.07
C PRO A 7 1.84 7.73 13.66
N PRO A 8 2.90 7.92 12.86
CA PRO A 8 2.75 8.47 11.52
C PRO A 8 1.88 7.54 10.67
N ARG A 9 0.90 8.13 9.98
CA ARG A 9 0.02 7.37 9.06
C ARG A 9 0.67 7.10 7.70
N LEU A 10 1.51 8.03 7.25
CA LEU A 10 2.18 7.96 5.97
C LEU A 10 3.59 7.40 6.13
N MET A 11 3.99 6.53 5.20
CA MET A 11 5.24 5.79 5.22
C MET A 11 6.09 6.08 3.98
N LYS A 12 7.41 6.09 4.14
CA LYS A 12 8.33 6.05 2.99
C LYS A 12 8.39 4.63 2.42
N ALA A 13 8.92 4.48 1.20
CA ALA A 13 8.98 3.19 0.51
C ALA A 13 9.61 2.04 1.35
N PRO A 14 10.72 2.22 2.10
CA PRO A 14 11.28 1.15 2.92
C PRO A 14 10.35 0.70 4.05
N ASP A 15 9.68 1.65 4.71
CA ASP A 15 8.75 1.36 5.80
C ASP A 15 7.48 0.68 5.27
N ALA A 16 6.97 1.12 4.12
CA ALA A 16 5.82 0.49 3.45
C ALA A 16 6.13 -0.95 3.00
N ALA A 17 7.34 -1.19 2.47
CA ALA A 17 7.79 -2.54 2.11
C ALA A 17 7.91 -3.44 3.34
N ALA A 18 8.51 -2.93 4.42
CA ALA A 18 8.62 -3.63 5.69
C ALA A 18 7.25 -3.93 6.31
N TYR A 19 6.31 -2.99 6.22
CA TYR A 19 4.93 -3.16 6.69
C TYR A 19 4.21 -4.32 6.00
N LEU A 20 4.41 -4.48 4.68
CA LEU A 20 3.87 -5.62 3.92
C LEU A 20 4.73 -6.89 4.02
N GLY A 21 5.82 -6.88 4.81
CA GLY A 21 6.70 -8.03 4.99
C GLY A 21 7.50 -8.44 3.76
N MET A 22 7.83 -7.48 2.86
CA MET A 22 8.59 -7.76 1.64
C MET A 22 9.82 -6.87 1.46
N GLY A 23 10.77 -7.31 0.64
CA GLY A 23 11.98 -6.54 0.33
C GLY A 23 11.68 -5.26 -0.47
N PRO A 24 12.45 -4.17 -0.28
CA PRO A 24 12.21 -2.88 -0.96
C PRO A 24 12.20 -2.97 -2.49
N THR A 25 13.10 -3.77 -3.07
CA THR A 25 13.17 -3.98 -4.53
C THR A 25 11.87 -4.59 -5.05
N LYS A 26 11.36 -5.61 -4.36
CA LYS A 26 10.13 -6.29 -4.80
C LYS A 26 8.90 -5.39 -4.66
N PHE A 27 8.85 -4.62 -3.58
CA PHE A 27 7.82 -3.62 -3.38
C PHE A 27 7.79 -2.61 -4.54
N GLN A 28 8.95 -2.03 -4.90
CA GLN A 28 9.04 -1.07 -6.00
C GLN A 28 8.69 -1.68 -7.36
N GLU A 29 9.11 -2.92 -7.63
CA GLU A 29 8.69 -3.65 -8.84
C GLU A 29 7.17 -3.76 -8.93
N LEU A 30 6.51 -4.19 -7.85
CA LEU A 30 5.06 -4.37 -7.80
C LEU A 30 4.29 -3.05 -7.87
N VAL A 31 4.84 -1.96 -7.30
CA VAL A 31 4.31 -0.61 -7.48
C VAL A 31 4.40 -0.19 -8.95
N ARG A 32 5.57 -0.39 -9.60
CA ARG A 32 5.76 -0.07 -11.03
C ARG A 32 4.82 -0.88 -11.93
N GLU A 33 4.57 -2.14 -11.59
CA GLU A 33 3.60 -3.02 -12.28
C GLU A 33 2.13 -2.64 -11.98
N GLY A 34 1.87 -1.70 -11.08
CA GLY A 34 0.51 -1.30 -10.68
C GLY A 34 -0.23 -2.36 -9.86
N ARG A 35 0.50 -3.30 -9.26
CA ARG A 35 -0.06 -4.39 -8.46
C ARG A 35 -0.23 -4.02 -7.00
N ILE A 36 0.56 -3.08 -6.50
CA ILE A 36 0.43 -2.45 -5.18
C ILE A 36 -0.06 -1.00 -5.40
N PRO A 37 -0.82 -0.41 -4.47
CA PRO A 37 -1.21 1.00 -4.54
C PRO A 37 -0.05 1.94 -4.86
N GLN A 38 -0.31 2.90 -5.75
CA GLN A 38 0.64 3.98 -6.03
C GLN A 38 0.79 4.88 -4.80
N PRO A 39 1.99 5.47 -4.59
CA PRO A 39 2.19 6.43 -3.52
C PRO A 39 1.34 7.68 -3.73
N ARG A 40 1.09 8.39 -2.63
CA ARG A 40 0.57 9.74 -2.61
C ARG A 40 1.73 10.72 -2.76
N ASP A 41 1.50 11.77 -3.54
CA ASP A 41 2.37 12.95 -3.58
C ASP A 41 1.88 13.94 -2.52
N VAL A 42 2.74 14.25 -1.56
CA VAL A 42 2.50 15.27 -0.54
C VAL A 42 3.61 16.31 -0.66
N ASP A 43 3.40 17.29 -1.54
CA ASP A 43 4.36 18.38 -1.79
C ASP A 43 5.75 17.85 -2.18
N GLY A 44 5.79 16.88 -3.10
CA GLY A 44 7.02 16.21 -3.55
C GLY A 44 7.50 15.08 -2.65
N LEU A 45 6.85 14.84 -1.51
CA LEU A 45 7.08 13.63 -0.71
C LEU A 45 6.24 12.47 -1.24
N VAL A 46 6.93 11.43 -1.68
CA VAL A 46 6.32 10.17 -2.15
C VAL A 46 6.09 9.25 -0.95
N LEU A 47 4.83 9.13 -0.51
CA LEU A 47 4.46 8.41 0.70
C LEU A 47 3.28 7.45 0.50
N TRP A 48 3.27 6.34 1.23
CA TRP A 48 2.16 5.38 1.23
C TRP A 48 1.34 5.52 2.50
N ASP A 49 0.02 5.46 2.35
CA ASP A 49 -0.91 5.45 3.48
C ASP A 49 -1.11 4.02 3.97
N ILE A 50 -0.97 3.80 5.29
CA ILE A 50 -1.28 2.51 5.93
C ILE A 50 -2.62 1.96 5.46
N ARG A 51 -3.65 2.80 5.36
CA ARG A 51 -5.00 2.34 5.02
C ARG A 51 -5.14 1.89 3.57
N ASP A 52 -4.37 2.48 2.66
CA ASP A 52 -4.34 2.04 1.26
C ASP A 52 -3.64 0.66 1.17
N LEU A 53 -2.59 0.46 1.97
CA LEU A 53 -1.88 -0.82 2.07
C LEU A 53 -2.76 -1.91 2.72
N ASP A 54 -3.48 -1.60 3.80
CA ASP A 54 -4.43 -2.50 4.46
C ASP A 54 -5.53 -2.94 3.48
N ALA A 55 -6.15 -1.97 2.80
CA ALA A 55 -7.18 -2.26 1.81
C ALA A 55 -6.64 -3.13 0.66
N PHE A 56 -5.38 -2.95 0.26
CA PHE A 56 -4.74 -3.84 -0.70
C PHE A 56 -4.62 -5.26 -0.16
N VAL A 57 -4.13 -5.45 1.08
CA VAL A 57 -3.99 -6.77 1.71
C VAL A 57 -5.34 -7.46 1.86
N ASP A 58 -6.38 -6.74 2.30
CA ASP A 58 -7.73 -7.27 2.46
C ASP A 58 -8.35 -7.77 1.14
N ASN A 59 -7.91 -7.22 0.01
CA ASN A 59 -8.35 -7.61 -1.33
C ASN A 59 -7.45 -8.67 -1.99
N LEU A 60 -6.35 -9.09 -1.36
CA LEU A 60 -5.51 -10.14 -1.92
C LEU A 60 -6.23 -11.49 -1.87
N PRO A 61 -6.23 -12.26 -2.97
CA PRO A 61 -6.75 -13.63 -2.93
C PRO A 61 -5.89 -14.47 -2.00
N ARG A 62 -6.50 -15.39 -1.25
CA ARG A 62 -5.70 -16.39 -0.53
C ARG A 62 -5.06 -17.34 -1.53
N ARG A 63 -3.91 -17.90 -1.15
CA ARG A 63 -3.23 -18.90 -1.95
C ARG A 63 -4.16 -20.09 -2.20
N GLY A 64 -4.42 -20.39 -3.47
CA GLY A 64 -5.28 -21.51 -3.89
C GLY A 64 -6.77 -21.15 -3.98
N GLU A 65 -7.19 -19.96 -3.55
CA GLU A 65 -8.55 -19.48 -3.83
C GLU A 65 -8.63 -18.95 -5.27
N PRO A 66 -9.72 -19.27 -6.01
CA PRO A 66 -9.94 -18.66 -7.31
C PRO A 66 -10.08 -17.15 -7.13
N VAL A 67 -9.37 -16.38 -7.96
CA VAL A 67 -9.48 -14.92 -7.99
C VAL A 67 -10.93 -14.57 -8.33
N SER A 68 -11.71 -14.21 -7.31
CA SER A 68 -13.09 -13.78 -7.49
C SER A 68 -13.05 -12.40 -8.13
N MET A 69 -13.25 -12.36 -9.44
CA MET A 69 -13.17 -11.16 -10.27
C MET A 69 -14.30 -10.18 -9.92
N ARG A 70 -14.17 -9.43 -8.82
CA ARG A 70 -15.01 -8.26 -8.59
C ARG A 70 -14.53 -7.17 -9.55
N ARG A 71 -15.19 -7.10 -10.71
CA ARG A 71 -15.07 -5.98 -11.65
C ARG A 71 -15.33 -4.68 -10.90
N GLN A 72 -14.29 -3.93 -10.57
CA GLN A 72 -14.44 -2.50 -10.35
C GLN A 72 -14.68 -1.85 -11.71
N ILE A 73 -15.95 -1.53 -11.95
CA ILE A 73 -16.37 -0.61 -12.99
C ILE A 73 -15.63 0.70 -12.68
N ARG A 74 -14.70 1.12 -13.56
CA ARG A 74 -14.21 2.50 -13.56
C ARG A 74 -15.42 3.41 -13.75
N ALA A 75 -15.78 4.16 -12.72
CA ALA A 75 -16.70 5.28 -12.87
C ALA A 75 -15.96 6.40 -13.63
N ILE A 76 -16.48 6.65 -14.84
CA ILE A 76 -16.61 7.89 -15.61
C ILE A 76 -15.60 9.01 -15.30
#